data_AF-A0A256YKF7-F1
#
_entry.id   AF-A0A256YKF7-F1
#
_cell.length_a   1.000
_cell.length_b   1.000
_cell.length_c   1.000
_cell.angle_alpha   90.00
_cell.angle_beta   90.00
_cell.angle_gamma   90.00
#
_symmetry.space_group_name_H-M   'P 1'
#
loop_
_entity.id
_entity.type
_entity.pdbx_description
1 polymer ?
#
loop_
_entity_poly.entity_id
_entity_poly.type
_entity_poly.pdbx_seq_one_letter_code
_entity_poly.pdbx_strand_id
1 'polypeptide(L)'
;MNNSGFDSTVLPRFFGDDSGCLLYSRQTHNTTTAVRILHIHPAFIVFRALIVTMLGQHHVSLSVLTALILLIPYMHSHTSLSAIILFGVAIGSLVPDADSSDAAIFHRKVKGGSKGYIQAINSLVAPIFPVFGYATRYLIYRPLIFILPRTLLKDYKIEEKHRGFLHSFIGIFMAAILTAIYISIILAAVHLLDLIHLIAFFIAYIFGALLHLIEDGATVSGVTFNYPFSNITMRGTIRTRLDSVRKPNLFAEYLMGLFVVVFFITELDLVSISDWVITILSALFLIFSWIVFLFLIAKAKITRT
;
A
#
# COMPACT_ATOMS: atom_id res chain seq x y z
N MET A 1 -71.67 1.63 18.23
CA MET A 1 -72.35 2.47 17.23
C MET A 1 -71.65 3.81 17.16
N ASN A 2 -71.04 4.06 16.00
CA ASN A 2 -70.80 5.31 15.28
C ASN A 2 -70.19 6.56 15.93
N ASN A 3 -69.15 7.01 15.22
CA ASN A 3 -68.85 8.38 14.77
C ASN A 3 -68.17 9.33 15.76
N SER A 4 -66.89 9.67 15.60
CA SER A 4 -66.19 10.41 14.51
C SER A 4 -66.21 11.92 14.74
N GLY A 5 -65.04 12.56 14.73
CA GLY A 5 -64.94 14.00 14.60
C GLY A 5 -63.58 14.60 14.99
N PHE A 6 -62.67 14.68 14.02
CA PHE A 6 -61.66 15.75 13.85
C PHE A 6 -62.34 17.15 14.01
N ASP A 7 -61.70 18.27 14.36
CA ASP A 7 -60.40 18.79 13.92
C ASP A 7 -60.02 20.07 14.72
N SER A 8 -58.76 20.46 14.56
CA SER A 8 -58.28 21.83 14.36
C SER A 8 -57.80 22.70 15.54
N THR A 9 -56.46 22.78 15.59
CA THR A 9 -55.65 24.02 15.48
C THR A 9 -55.38 24.94 16.67
N VAL A 10 -54.13 25.42 16.66
CA VAL A 10 -53.56 26.68 17.18
C VAL A 10 -52.80 26.61 18.53
N LEU A 11 -51.48 26.44 18.39
CA LEU A 11 -50.38 26.85 19.31
C LEU A 11 -50.34 28.39 19.50
N PRO A 12 -49.37 28.97 20.23
CA PRO A 12 -48.95 28.77 21.62
C PRO A 12 -48.85 30.14 22.35
N ARG A 13 -48.82 30.19 23.69
CA ARG A 13 -48.23 31.35 24.40
C ARG A 13 -47.44 30.95 25.65
N PHE A 14 -46.15 31.22 25.51
CA PHE A 14 -45.19 31.68 26.51
C PHE A 14 -45.79 32.26 27.80
N PHE A 15 -45.32 31.75 28.93
CA PHE A 15 -44.87 32.46 30.14
C PHE A 15 -43.87 31.51 30.81
N GLY A 16 -42.62 31.91 31.04
CA GLY A 16 -42.21 32.72 32.20
C GLY A 16 -41.41 31.75 33.08
N ASP A 17 -40.10 31.94 33.21
CA ASP A 17 -39.50 32.66 34.36
C ASP A 17 -40.11 32.11 35.67
N ASP A 18 -39.34 31.55 36.59
CA ASP A 18 -38.23 32.24 37.21
C ASP A 18 -37.73 31.39 38.37
N SER A 19 -36.43 31.50 38.63
CA SER A 19 -35.84 31.54 39.96
C SER A 19 -35.91 30.32 40.90
N GLY A 20 -34.78 30.06 41.56
CA GLY A 20 -34.85 29.58 42.94
C GLY A 20 -33.81 28.55 43.35
N CYS A 21 -32.68 29.06 43.81
CA CYS A 21 -32.07 28.71 45.10
C CYS A 21 -31.62 27.26 45.41
N LEU A 22 -30.31 27.21 45.65
CA LEU A 22 -29.66 26.72 46.88
C LEU A 22 -29.66 25.20 47.17
N LEU A 23 -28.45 24.67 47.00
CA LEU A 23 -27.62 24.00 48.01
C LEU A 23 -28.21 22.85 48.85
N TYR A 24 -27.34 21.83 48.92
CA TYR A 24 -27.08 20.93 50.05
C TYR A 24 -27.80 19.57 50.09
N SER A 25 -26.99 18.54 49.80
CA SER A 25 -26.76 17.37 50.66
C SER A 25 -27.97 16.52 51.10
N ARG A 26 -28.07 15.29 50.56
CA ARG A 26 -27.83 14.03 51.31
C ARG A 26 -28.00 12.78 50.45
N GLN A 27 -27.16 11.79 50.73
CA GLN A 27 -27.30 10.39 50.34
C GLN A 27 -28.65 9.80 50.79
N THR A 28 -29.27 8.91 50.01
CA THR A 28 -29.21 7.43 50.20
C THR A 28 -30.22 6.66 49.32
N HIS A 29 -29.71 5.56 48.76
CA HIS A 29 -30.33 4.24 48.49
C HIS A 29 -31.46 3.98 47.46
N ASN A 30 -31.06 3.12 46.51
CA ASN A 30 -31.74 1.93 45.94
C ASN A 30 -32.94 2.13 44.99
N THR A 31 -32.78 1.73 43.73
CA THR A 31 -33.30 0.43 43.20
C THR A 31 -33.02 0.28 41.68
N THR A 32 -32.55 -0.91 41.30
CA THR A 32 -32.72 -1.66 40.02
C THR A 32 -33.15 -0.91 38.75
N THR A 33 -32.40 -1.08 37.64
CA THR A 33 -32.77 -1.83 36.40
C THR A 33 -31.69 -1.67 35.31
N ALA A 34 -31.34 -2.80 34.69
CA ALA A 34 -30.69 -3.06 33.38
C ALA A 34 -29.94 -1.94 32.62
N VAL A 35 -28.70 -2.24 32.20
CA VAL A 35 -28.32 -2.66 30.83
C VAL A 35 -26.79 -2.75 30.79
N ARG A 36 -26.28 -3.93 30.40
CA ARG A 36 -24.88 -4.13 30.00
C ARG A 36 -24.53 -3.15 28.88
N ILE A 37 -23.63 -2.21 29.14
CA ILE A 37 -22.83 -1.60 28.08
C ILE A 37 -21.37 -1.92 28.41
N LEU A 38 -20.78 -2.80 27.59
CA LEU A 38 -19.35 -3.03 27.58
C LEU A 38 -18.65 -1.67 27.49
N HIS A 39 -17.88 -1.31 28.51
CA HIS A 39 -16.84 -0.30 28.38
C HIS A 39 -15.79 -0.83 27.41
N ILE A 40 -16.00 -0.57 26.12
CA ILE A 40 -14.95 -0.67 25.12
C ILE A 40 -14.06 0.55 25.32
N HIS A 41 -12.91 0.34 25.95
CA HIS A 41 -11.87 1.34 26.13
C HIS A 41 -11.53 1.99 24.76
N PRO A 42 -11.51 3.33 24.63
CA PRO A 42 -11.07 4.00 23.40
C PRO A 42 -9.59 3.74 23.06
N ALA A 43 -8.82 3.20 24.02
CA ALA A 43 -7.48 2.69 23.79
C ALA A 43 -7.44 1.49 22.83
N PHE A 44 -8.54 0.73 22.67
CA PHE A 44 -8.57 -0.45 21.79
C PHE A 44 -8.84 -0.12 20.31
N ILE A 45 -9.44 1.03 20.02
CA ILE A 45 -9.73 1.49 18.65
C ILE A 45 -8.52 2.25 18.07
N VAL A 46 -7.77 2.98 18.90
CA VAL A 46 -6.50 3.61 18.49
C VAL A 46 -5.37 2.57 18.31
N PHE A 47 -5.47 1.41 18.97
CA PHE A 47 -4.46 0.34 18.83
C PHE A 47 -4.58 -0.47 17.53
N ARG A 48 -5.76 -0.49 16.89
CA ARG A 48 -5.94 -1.16 15.59
C ARG A 48 -5.62 -0.29 14.38
N ALA A 49 -5.62 1.04 14.54
CA ALA A 49 -5.41 1.99 13.44
C ALA A 49 -3.95 2.44 13.24
N LEU A 50 -2.97 1.80 13.93
CA LEU A 50 -1.56 2.23 13.88
C LEU A 50 -0.59 1.15 13.34
N ILE A 51 -1.12 0.12 12.68
CA ILE A 51 -0.33 -0.89 11.97
C ILE A 51 -0.02 -0.37 10.56
N VAL A 52 0.76 0.70 10.49
CA VAL A 52 1.56 0.97 9.28
C VAL A 52 2.65 -0.09 9.26
N THR A 53 3.08 -0.57 8.11
CA THR A 53 3.92 -1.77 7.98
C THR A 53 5.34 -1.40 7.64
N MET A 54 6.07 -2.13 6.77
CA MET A 54 7.21 -1.46 6.11
C MET A 54 6.70 -0.10 5.60
N LEU A 55 7.47 0.97 5.83
CA LEU A 55 7.04 2.29 5.39
C LEU A 55 7.00 2.27 3.86
N GLY A 56 6.08 3.01 3.22
CA GLY A 56 6.01 3.09 1.75
C GLY A 56 7.34 3.47 1.09
N GLN A 57 8.20 4.22 1.78
CA GLN A 57 9.57 4.50 1.32
C GLN A 57 10.45 3.25 1.18
N HIS A 58 10.28 2.24 2.05
CA HIS A 58 11.02 0.98 1.96
C HIS A 58 10.57 0.21 0.73
N HIS A 59 9.25 0.09 0.51
CA HIS A 59 8.67 -0.52 -0.69
C HIS A 59 9.23 0.05 -1.99
N VAL A 60 9.25 1.38 -2.11
CA VAL A 60 9.85 2.04 -3.27
C VAL A 60 11.35 1.78 -3.35
N SER A 61 12.09 1.99 -2.25
CA SER A 61 13.56 1.89 -2.28
C SER A 61 14.06 0.48 -2.61
N LEU A 62 13.49 -0.56 -2.00
CA LEU A 62 13.88 -1.95 -2.21
C LEU A 62 13.49 -2.41 -3.62
N SER A 63 12.30 -2.02 -4.09
CA SER A 63 11.85 -2.32 -5.44
C SER A 63 12.70 -1.66 -6.51
N VAL A 64 12.98 -0.36 -6.37
CA VAL A 64 13.81 0.40 -7.33
C VAL A 64 15.25 -0.09 -7.33
N LEU A 65 15.86 -0.36 -6.17
CA LEU A 65 17.22 -0.92 -6.12
C LEU A 65 17.30 -2.30 -6.77
N THR A 66 16.31 -3.16 -6.53
CA THR A 66 16.21 -4.47 -7.20
C THR A 66 16.15 -4.31 -8.72
N ALA A 67 15.35 -3.37 -9.22
CA ALA A 67 15.23 -3.11 -10.66
C ALA A 67 16.50 -2.46 -11.25
N LEU A 68 17.12 -1.51 -10.56
CA LEU A 68 18.35 -0.85 -11.00
C LEU A 68 19.47 -1.86 -11.23
N ILE A 69 19.66 -2.81 -10.30
CA ILE A 69 20.68 -3.86 -10.43
C ILE A 69 20.50 -4.68 -11.72
N LEU A 70 19.26 -4.95 -12.12
CA LEU A 70 18.96 -5.68 -13.35
C LEU A 70 19.10 -4.82 -14.61
N LEU A 71 18.89 -3.51 -14.49
CA LEU A 71 18.87 -2.58 -15.62
C LEU A 71 20.23 -1.99 -15.95
N ILE A 72 21.18 -1.97 -15.01
CA ILE A 72 22.50 -1.35 -15.19
C ILE A 72 23.11 -1.66 -16.57
N PRO A 73 23.21 -2.93 -17.04
CA PRO A 73 23.85 -3.24 -18.32
C PRO A 73 23.19 -2.57 -19.54
N TYR A 74 21.95 -2.10 -19.40
CA TYR A 74 21.15 -1.53 -20.48
C TYR A 74 20.86 -0.03 -20.29
N MET A 75 21.34 0.59 -19.20
CA MET A 75 20.99 1.99 -18.89
C MET A 75 21.53 2.97 -19.94
N HIS A 76 22.73 2.71 -20.47
CA HIS A 76 23.34 3.56 -21.50
C HIS A 76 22.71 3.36 -22.88
N SER A 77 22.52 2.11 -23.30
CA SER A 77 21.98 1.76 -24.63
C SER A 77 20.47 2.00 -24.76
N HIS A 78 19.73 1.94 -23.65
CA HIS A 78 18.26 2.03 -23.62
C HIS A 78 17.76 2.97 -22.53
N THR A 79 18.29 4.20 -22.47
CA THR A 79 18.00 5.17 -21.39
C THR A 79 16.51 5.46 -21.19
N SER A 80 15.75 5.72 -22.27
CA SER A 80 14.31 6.03 -22.16
C SER A 80 13.51 4.85 -21.61
N LEU A 81 13.81 3.64 -22.10
CA LEU A 81 13.14 2.42 -21.69
C LEU A 81 13.48 2.07 -20.23
N SER A 82 14.76 2.19 -19.85
CA SER A 82 15.23 2.00 -18.48
C SER A 82 14.54 2.97 -17.51
N ALA A 83 14.41 4.25 -17.88
CA ALA A 83 13.70 5.24 -17.07
C ALA A 83 12.21 4.88 -16.89
N ILE A 84 11.56 4.40 -17.94
CA ILE A 84 10.15 3.99 -17.90
C ILE A 84 9.95 2.72 -17.07
N ILE A 85 10.88 1.75 -17.15
CA ILE A 85 10.85 0.56 -16.29
C ILE A 85 11.02 0.98 -14.83
N LEU A 86 12.01 1.81 -14.50
CA LEU A 86 12.20 2.30 -13.13
C LEU A 86 10.98 3.05 -12.59
N PHE A 87 10.38 3.89 -13.42
CA PHE A 87 9.15 4.60 -13.07
C PHE A 87 8.00 3.61 -12.83
N GLY A 88 7.83 2.62 -13.72
CA GLY A 88 6.85 1.54 -13.55
C GLY A 88 7.04 0.78 -12.25
N VAL A 89 8.25 0.35 -11.92
CA VAL A 89 8.56 -0.36 -10.67
C VAL A 89 8.24 0.51 -9.44
N ALA A 90 8.68 1.77 -9.44
CA ALA A 90 8.42 2.68 -8.33
C ALA A 90 6.92 2.88 -8.09
N ILE A 91 6.16 3.16 -9.16
CA ILE A 91 4.72 3.35 -9.08
C ILE A 91 4.03 2.04 -8.68
N GLY A 92 4.38 0.92 -9.29
CA GLY A 92 3.84 -0.41 -8.99
C GLY A 92 4.01 -0.80 -7.53
N SER A 93 5.18 -0.51 -6.93
CA SER A 93 5.46 -0.80 -5.52
C SER A 93 4.60 -0.03 -4.52
N LEU A 94 3.91 1.03 -4.95
CA LEU A 94 3.01 1.83 -4.12
C LEU A 94 1.53 1.44 -4.26
N VAL A 95 1.20 0.67 -5.29
CA VAL A 95 -0.19 0.39 -5.67
C VAL A 95 -0.93 -0.45 -4.63
N PRO A 96 -0.36 -1.53 -4.06
CA PRO A 96 -1.07 -2.33 -3.07
C PRO A 96 -1.55 -1.50 -1.86
N ASP A 97 -0.74 -0.53 -1.43
CA ASP A 97 -1.04 0.36 -0.31
C ASP A 97 -2.23 1.32 -0.54
N ALA A 98 -2.74 1.45 -1.76
CA ALA A 98 -3.91 2.29 -2.04
C ALA A 98 -5.20 1.78 -1.37
N ASP A 99 -5.21 0.55 -0.85
CA ASP A 99 -6.30 -0.02 -0.06
C ASP A 99 -6.33 0.46 1.42
N SER A 100 -5.31 1.18 1.88
CA SER A 100 -5.21 1.72 3.24
C SER A 100 -5.47 3.22 3.28
N SER A 101 -6.43 3.67 4.10
CA SER A 101 -6.70 5.12 4.27
C SER A 101 -5.55 5.91 4.87
N ASP A 102 -4.63 5.24 5.57
CA ASP A 102 -3.51 5.86 6.29
C ASP A 102 -2.16 5.63 5.58
N ALA A 103 -2.18 5.14 4.33
CA ALA A 103 -0.96 4.93 3.58
C ALA A 103 -0.22 6.24 3.33
N ALA A 104 1.12 6.18 3.36
CA ALA A 104 1.99 7.33 3.13
C ALA A 104 1.73 8.02 1.79
N ILE A 105 1.18 7.29 0.81
CA ILE A 105 0.78 7.78 -0.50
C ILE A 105 -0.26 8.92 -0.42
N PHE A 106 -1.08 8.95 0.63
CA PHE A 106 -2.11 9.98 0.84
C PHE A 106 -1.58 11.22 1.57
N HIS A 107 -0.31 11.24 1.98
CA HIS A 107 0.25 12.33 2.78
C HIS A 107 1.38 13.08 2.06
N ARG A 108 1.24 14.41 1.93
CA ARG A 108 2.20 15.32 1.27
C ARG A 108 3.58 15.45 1.95
N LYS A 109 3.83 14.76 3.07
CA LYS A 109 5.09 14.85 3.81
C LYS A 109 5.64 13.47 4.13
N VAL A 110 6.70 13.07 3.43
CA VAL A 110 7.51 11.91 3.80
C VAL A 110 8.30 12.26 5.07
N LYS A 111 8.14 11.46 6.14
CA LYS A 111 8.86 11.64 7.41
C LYS A 111 9.93 10.55 7.57
N GLY A 112 11.18 10.94 7.89
CA GLY A 112 12.22 10.04 8.40
C GLY A 112 13.44 9.79 7.51
N GLY A 113 14.33 10.78 7.34
CA GLY A 113 15.57 10.67 6.57
C GLY A 113 16.41 11.95 6.63
N SER A 114 17.60 11.95 6.00
CA SER A 114 18.53 13.09 6.05
C SER A 114 17.92 14.33 5.37
N LYS A 115 18.15 15.52 5.97
CA LYS A 115 17.45 16.77 5.61
C LYS A 115 17.50 17.13 4.12
N GLY A 116 18.58 16.79 3.39
CA GLY A 116 18.73 17.12 1.97
C GLY A 116 17.95 16.22 1.00
N TYR A 117 18.06 14.89 1.15
CA TYR A 117 17.39 13.91 0.29
C TYR A 117 15.87 13.94 0.47
N ILE A 118 15.41 14.04 1.73
CA ILE A 118 13.99 14.18 2.05
C ILE A 118 13.40 15.48 1.51
N GLN A 119 14.18 16.56 1.48
CA GLN A 119 13.71 17.83 0.94
C GLN A 119 13.54 17.76 -0.59
N ALA A 120 14.45 17.10 -1.31
CA ALA A 120 14.29 16.88 -2.76
C ALA A 120 13.06 16.03 -3.10
N ILE A 121 12.86 14.90 -2.39
CA ILE A 121 11.67 14.03 -2.56
C ILE A 121 10.38 14.75 -2.18
N ASN A 122 10.36 15.48 -1.06
CA ASN A 122 9.19 16.24 -0.62
C ASN A 122 8.84 17.40 -1.56
N SER A 123 9.81 17.93 -2.31
CA SER A 123 9.59 19.05 -3.23
C SER A 123 9.09 18.60 -4.59
N LEU A 124 9.63 17.50 -5.13
CA LEU A 124 9.33 17.04 -6.50
C LEU A 124 8.22 16.01 -6.58
N VAL A 125 8.19 15.06 -5.64
CA VAL A 125 7.39 13.82 -5.81
C VAL A 125 6.20 13.77 -4.85
N ALA A 126 6.34 14.35 -3.65
CA ALA A 126 5.29 14.33 -2.63
C ALA A 126 3.96 15.02 -3.01
N PRO A 127 3.88 15.99 -3.94
CA PRO A 127 2.60 16.47 -4.45
C PRO A 127 1.89 15.48 -5.39
N ILE A 128 2.64 14.63 -6.09
CA ILE A 128 2.14 13.70 -7.11
C ILE A 128 1.58 12.43 -6.47
N PHE A 129 2.22 11.96 -5.39
CA PHE A 129 1.80 10.74 -4.69
C PHE A 129 0.34 10.75 -4.22
N PRO A 130 -0.21 11.81 -3.60
CA PRO A 130 -1.63 11.84 -3.24
C PRO A 130 -2.56 11.75 -4.44
N VAL A 131 -2.22 12.40 -5.56
CA VAL A 131 -3.03 12.31 -6.78
C VAL A 131 -3.05 10.88 -7.28
N PHE A 132 -1.90 10.23 -7.35
CA PHE A 132 -1.80 8.83 -7.78
C PHE A 132 -2.50 7.89 -6.81
N GLY A 133 -2.36 8.08 -5.50
CA GLY A 133 -3.03 7.27 -4.48
C GLY A 133 -4.55 7.40 -4.55
N TYR A 134 -5.07 8.63 -4.69
CA TYR A 134 -6.51 8.85 -4.84
C TYR A 134 -7.03 8.32 -6.17
N ALA A 135 -6.31 8.50 -7.28
CA ALA A 135 -6.66 7.91 -8.57
C ALA A 135 -6.72 6.38 -8.48
N THR A 136 -5.70 5.75 -7.90
CA THR A 136 -5.66 4.30 -7.70
C THR A 136 -6.80 3.83 -6.81
N ARG A 137 -7.08 4.53 -5.70
CA ARG A 137 -8.15 4.14 -4.80
C ARG A 137 -9.54 4.25 -5.43
N TYR A 138 -9.83 5.37 -6.08
CA TYR A 138 -11.19 5.69 -6.52
C TYR A 138 -11.49 5.30 -7.97
N LEU A 139 -10.50 5.32 -8.87
CA LEU A 139 -10.70 4.96 -10.28
C LEU A 139 -10.37 3.50 -10.56
N ILE A 140 -9.58 2.85 -9.70
CA ILE A 140 -9.11 1.48 -9.91
C ILE A 140 -9.68 0.54 -8.84
N TYR A 141 -9.23 0.70 -7.60
CA TYR A 141 -9.54 -0.24 -6.51
C TYR A 141 -11.04 -0.35 -6.22
N ARG A 142 -11.71 0.78 -5.95
CA ARG A 142 -13.14 0.80 -5.63
C ARG A 142 -14.04 0.25 -6.74
N PRO A 143 -13.81 0.61 -8.02
CA PRO A 143 -14.50 -0.03 -9.13
C PRO A 143 -14.27 -1.54 -9.19
N LEU A 144 -13.04 -2.02 -8.99
CA LEU A 144 -12.74 -3.46 -9.03
C LEU A 144 -13.47 -4.24 -7.93
N ILE A 145 -13.40 -3.79 -6.67
CA ILE A 145 -14.11 -4.45 -5.56
C ILE A 145 -15.63 -4.37 -5.70
N PHE A 146 -16.16 -3.38 -6.44
CA PHE A 146 -17.58 -3.29 -6.74
C PHE A 146 -18.00 -4.25 -7.88
N ILE A 147 -17.24 -4.29 -8.97
CA ILE A 147 -17.63 -5.03 -10.18
C ILE A 147 -17.35 -6.53 -10.03
N LEU A 148 -16.18 -6.92 -9.49
CA LEU A 148 -15.72 -8.31 -9.52
C LEU A 148 -16.61 -9.29 -8.75
N PRO A 149 -17.05 -9.00 -7.51
CA PRO A 149 -17.98 -9.88 -6.80
C PRO A 149 -19.35 -10.01 -7.47
N ARG A 150 -19.71 -9.10 -8.38
CA ARG A 150 -20.97 -9.16 -9.14
C ARG A 150 -20.83 -9.86 -10.49
N THR A 151 -19.60 -10.11 -10.94
CA THR A 151 -19.30 -10.61 -12.28
C THR A 151 -18.45 -11.88 -12.22
N LEU A 152 -17.13 -11.73 -12.12
CA LEU A 152 -16.16 -12.83 -12.25
C LEU A 152 -15.93 -13.62 -10.97
N LEU A 153 -16.16 -13.01 -9.80
CA LEU A 153 -15.82 -13.58 -8.48
C LEU A 153 -17.05 -13.70 -7.56
N LYS A 154 -18.20 -14.10 -8.12
CA LYS A 154 -19.50 -14.15 -7.42
C LYS A 154 -19.52 -15.01 -6.16
N ASP A 155 -18.76 -16.09 -6.17
CA ASP A 155 -18.71 -17.05 -5.06
C ASP A 155 -17.70 -16.63 -3.97
N TYR A 156 -16.98 -15.52 -4.16
CA TYR A 156 -15.93 -15.06 -3.27
C TYR A 156 -16.27 -13.73 -2.62
N LYS A 157 -16.11 -13.66 -1.29
CA LYS A 157 -16.31 -12.44 -0.52
C LYS A 157 -15.07 -11.54 -0.58
N ILE A 158 -15.15 -10.48 -1.37
CA ILE A 158 -14.11 -9.43 -1.43
C ILE A 158 -14.50 -8.29 -0.49
N GLU A 159 -13.68 -8.04 0.53
CA GLU A 159 -13.91 -6.99 1.52
C GLU A 159 -12.95 -5.81 1.30
N GLU A 160 -13.42 -4.58 1.54
CA GLU A 160 -12.56 -3.40 1.62
C GLU A 160 -11.78 -3.46 2.95
N LYS A 161 -10.58 -4.03 2.89
CA LYS A 161 -9.65 -4.12 4.02
C LYS A 161 -8.22 -3.90 3.52
N HIS A 162 -7.38 -3.33 4.39
CA HIS A 162 -5.94 -3.27 4.13
C HIS A 162 -5.37 -4.69 4.03
N ARG A 163 -4.44 -4.89 3.08
CA ARG A 163 -3.90 -6.22 2.74
C ARG A 163 -4.97 -7.20 2.24
N GLY A 164 -5.97 -6.63 1.58
CA GLY A 164 -7.08 -7.36 0.98
C GLY A 164 -6.81 -7.63 -0.49
N PHE A 165 -7.73 -7.19 -1.34
CA PHE A 165 -7.72 -7.50 -2.76
C PHE A 165 -6.46 -7.02 -3.49
N LEU A 166 -5.96 -5.79 -3.27
CA LEU A 166 -4.76 -5.31 -3.98
C LEU A 166 -3.46 -5.99 -3.54
N HIS A 167 -3.48 -6.72 -2.42
CA HIS A 167 -2.35 -7.49 -1.91
C HIS A 167 -2.42 -8.97 -2.33
N SER A 168 -2.96 -9.23 -3.53
CA SER A 168 -3.01 -10.56 -4.13
C SER A 168 -2.62 -10.51 -5.60
N PHE A 169 -2.21 -11.65 -6.16
CA PHE A 169 -1.84 -11.75 -7.57
C PHE A 169 -2.97 -11.32 -8.50
N ILE A 170 -4.19 -11.77 -8.22
CA ILE A 170 -5.36 -11.39 -9.02
C ILE A 170 -5.65 -9.88 -8.89
N GLY A 171 -5.53 -9.31 -7.69
CA GLY A 171 -5.78 -7.89 -7.50
C GLY A 171 -4.75 -7.00 -8.19
N ILE A 172 -3.47 -7.36 -8.11
CA ILE A 172 -2.40 -6.67 -8.85
C ILE A 172 -2.67 -6.71 -10.35
N PHE A 173 -2.99 -7.89 -10.89
CA PHE A 173 -3.20 -8.05 -12.33
C PHE A 173 -4.42 -7.26 -12.82
N MET A 174 -5.54 -7.32 -12.09
CA MET A 174 -6.73 -6.54 -12.41
C MET A 174 -6.50 -5.03 -12.29
N ALA A 175 -5.75 -4.59 -11.28
CA ALA A 175 -5.36 -3.20 -11.13
C ALA A 175 -4.45 -2.74 -12.29
N ALA A 176 -3.47 -3.57 -12.68
CA ALA A 176 -2.58 -3.28 -13.80
C ALA A 176 -3.33 -3.16 -15.13
N ILE A 177 -4.26 -4.07 -15.43
CA ILE A 177 -5.11 -4.00 -16.65
C ILE A 177 -5.91 -2.70 -16.67
N LEU A 178 -6.60 -2.37 -15.58
CA LEU A 178 -7.45 -1.18 -15.55
C LEU A 178 -6.60 0.11 -15.62
N THR A 179 -5.43 0.12 -14.99
CA THR A 179 -4.43 1.19 -15.15
C THR A 179 -3.99 1.31 -16.62
N ALA A 180 -3.74 0.20 -17.30
CA ALA A 180 -3.36 0.18 -18.71
C ALA A 180 -4.41 0.73 -19.64
N ILE A 181 -5.68 0.42 -19.39
CA ILE A 181 -6.79 1.00 -20.13
C ILE A 181 -6.81 2.52 -19.95
N TYR A 182 -6.74 3.03 -18.72
CA TYR A 182 -6.77 4.48 -18.49
C TYR A 182 -5.55 5.21 -19.09
N ILE A 183 -4.34 4.70 -18.86
CA ILE A 183 -3.12 5.32 -19.37
C ILE A 183 -3.09 5.28 -20.90
N SER A 184 -3.48 4.17 -21.53
CA SER A 184 -3.51 4.07 -22.99
C SER A 184 -4.49 5.06 -23.63
N ILE A 185 -5.68 5.25 -23.05
CA ILE A 185 -6.65 6.26 -23.51
C ILE A 185 -6.05 7.67 -23.42
N ILE A 186 -5.43 8.00 -22.29
CA ILE A 186 -4.80 9.32 -22.08
C ILE A 186 -3.67 9.54 -23.09
N LEU A 187 -2.75 8.58 -23.22
CA LEU A 187 -1.61 8.69 -24.15
C LEU A 187 -2.06 8.76 -25.62
N ALA A 188 -3.10 8.00 -25.99
CA ALA A 188 -3.68 8.07 -27.33
C ALA A 188 -4.28 9.45 -27.62
N ALA A 189 -5.02 10.01 -26.66
CA ALA A 189 -5.65 11.32 -26.79
C ALA A 189 -4.65 12.47 -26.94
N VAL A 190 -3.44 12.33 -26.39
CA VAL A 190 -2.35 13.32 -26.53
C VAL A 190 -1.30 12.93 -27.59
N HIS A 191 -1.56 11.89 -28.39
CA HIS A 191 -0.66 11.40 -29.44
C HIS A 191 0.74 10.97 -28.96
N LEU A 192 0.83 10.47 -27.72
CA LEU A 192 2.08 9.94 -27.11
C LEU A 192 2.04 8.42 -26.87
N LEU A 193 1.06 7.71 -27.46
CA LEU A 193 0.94 6.27 -27.28
C LEU A 193 2.06 5.53 -28.03
N ASP A 194 3.05 5.07 -27.27
CA ASP A 194 4.06 4.12 -27.73
C ASP A 194 3.83 2.76 -27.05
N LEU A 195 3.55 1.73 -27.86
CA LEU A 195 3.15 0.42 -27.35
C LEU A 195 4.28 -0.31 -26.62
N ILE A 196 5.54 -0.13 -27.06
CA ILE A 196 6.69 -0.79 -26.44
C ILE A 196 6.92 -0.24 -25.04
N HIS A 197 6.93 1.09 -24.92
CA HIS A 197 7.08 1.77 -23.63
C HIS A 197 5.89 1.49 -22.70
N LEU A 198 4.66 1.43 -23.24
CA LEU A 198 3.48 1.08 -22.46
C LEU A 198 3.58 -0.34 -21.89
N ILE A 199 3.93 -1.33 -22.72
CA ILE A 199 4.09 -2.73 -22.30
C ILE A 199 5.22 -2.84 -21.26
N ALA A 200 6.36 -2.21 -21.52
CA ALA A 200 7.49 -2.21 -20.59
C ALA A 200 7.11 -1.59 -19.24
N PHE A 201 6.38 -0.46 -19.25
CA PHE A 201 5.85 0.16 -18.04
C PHE A 201 4.95 -0.80 -17.26
N PHE A 202 4.03 -1.53 -17.90
CA PHE A 202 3.12 -2.43 -17.19
C PHE A 202 3.76 -3.70 -16.67
N ILE A 203 4.73 -4.27 -17.39
CA ILE A 203 5.54 -5.37 -16.87
C ILE A 203 6.28 -4.91 -15.61
N ALA A 204 6.91 -3.73 -15.67
CA ALA A 204 7.61 -3.13 -14.55
C ALA A 204 6.70 -2.78 -13.37
N TYR A 205 5.50 -2.25 -13.65
CA TYR A 205 4.46 -1.94 -12.67
C TYR A 205 4.03 -3.20 -11.91
N ILE A 206 3.74 -4.29 -12.63
CA ILE A 206 3.39 -5.57 -12.02
C ILE A 206 4.58 -6.07 -11.19
N PHE A 207 5.80 -5.99 -11.71
CA PHE A 207 7.00 -6.41 -10.98
C PHE A 207 7.18 -5.64 -9.66
N GLY A 208 7.04 -4.31 -9.67
CA GLY A 208 7.09 -3.48 -8.45
C GLY A 208 5.99 -3.85 -7.45
N ALA A 209 4.76 -4.10 -7.93
CA ALA A 209 3.66 -4.53 -7.07
C ALA A 209 3.91 -5.92 -6.47
N LEU A 210 4.52 -6.85 -7.22
CA LEU A 210 4.89 -8.17 -6.70
C LEU A 210 6.00 -8.09 -5.64
N LEU A 211 7.01 -7.24 -5.84
CA LEU A 211 8.04 -6.98 -4.83
C LEU A 211 7.42 -6.41 -3.54
N HIS A 212 6.46 -5.49 -3.65
CA HIS A 212 5.70 -5.02 -2.49
C HIS A 212 5.08 -6.17 -1.70
N LEU A 213 4.39 -7.12 -2.36
CA LEU A 213 3.82 -8.29 -1.67
C LEU A 213 4.89 -9.15 -1.00
N ILE A 214 6.03 -9.37 -1.67
CA ILE A 214 7.15 -10.13 -1.11
C ILE A 214 7.67 -9.46 0.18
N GLU A 215 7.86 -8.14 0.13
CA GLU A 215 8.27 -7.34 1.28
C GLU A 215 7.26 -7.42 2.43
N ASP A 216 5.97 -7.34 2.10
CA ASP A 216 4.89 -7.50 3.07
C ASP A 216 4.82 -8.89 3.68
N GLY A 217 5.23 -9.93 2.94
CA GLY A 217 5.44 -11.29 3.46
C GLY A 217 6.53 -11.39 4.53
N ALA A 218 7.46 -10.42 4.60
CA ALA A 218 8.48 -10.34 5.64
C ALA A 218 7.96 -9.75 6.98
N THR A 219 6.77 -9.16 6.97
CA THR A 219 6.16 -8.49 8.13
C THR A 219 5.30 -9.44 8.97
N VAL A 220 5.03 -9.05 10.23
CA VAL A 220 4.17 -9.83 11.15
C VAL A 220 2.70 -9.92 10.69
N SER A 221 2.21 -8.89 10.01
CA SER A 221 0.89 -8.87 9.38
C SER A 221 0.83 -9.82 8.18
N GLY A 222 1.93 -9.90 7.43
CA GLY A 222 2.07 -10.78 6.28
C GLY A 222 1.14 -10.45 5.12
N VAL A 223 1.10 -11.36 4.16
CA VAL A 223 0.32 -11.22 2.94
C VAL A 223 -0.31 -12.54 2.50
N THR A 224 -1.53 -12.46 1.96
CA THR A 224 -2.28 -13.59 1.42
C THR A 224 -2.27 -13.50 -0.10
N PHE A 225 -1.19 -13.97 -0.73
CA PHE A 225 -0.93 -13.80 -2.16
C PHE A 225 -2.08 -14.23 -3.08
N ASN A 226 -2.89 -15.21 -2.67
CA ASN A 226 -4.00 -15.74 -3.46
C ASN A 226 -5.39 -15.34 -2.93
N TYR A 227 -5.50 -14.24 -2.17
CA TYR A 227 -6.81 -13.71 -1.76
C TYR A 227 -7.62 -13.27 -3.01
N PRO A 228 -8.94 -13.55 -3.10
CA PRO A 228 -9.81 -14.14 -2.07
C PRO A 228 -9.94 -15.68 -2.10
N PHE A 229 -9.15 -16.38 -2.94
CA PHE A 229 -9.27 -17.82 -3.17
C PHE A 229 -8.65 -18.69 -2.07
N SER A 230 -7.78 -18.11 -1.25
CA SER A 230 -7.06 -18.83 -0.19
C SER A 230 -6.84 -17.95 1.03
N ASN A 231 -6.73 -18.60 2.18
CA ASN A 231 -6.33 -18.00 3.46
C ASN A 231 -4.88 -18.36 3.83
N ILE A 232 -4.11 -18.92 2.89
CA ILE A 232 -2.69 -19.18 3.09
C ILE A 232 -1.94 -17.85 3.06
N THR A 233 -1.32 -17.52 4.19
CA THR A 233 -0.64 -16.24 4.43
C THR A 233 0.83 -16.48 4.71
N MET A 234 1.70 -15.75 4.01
CA MET A 234 3.12 -15.67 4.32
C MET A 234 3.37 -14.54 5.32
N ARG A 235 4.00 -14.84 6.45
CA ARG A 235 4.27 -13.89 7.53
C ARG A 235 5.70 -14.01 8.02
N GLY A 236 6.36 -12.90 8.26
CA GLY A 236 7.67 -12.85 8.90
C GLY A 236 7.61 -12.27 10.30
N THR A 237 8.76 -11.81 10.77
CA THR A 237 8.96 -11.31 12.14
C THR A 237 9.23 -9.82 12.21
N ILE A 238 9.32 -9.12 11.06
CA ILE A 238 9.57 -7.68 11.03
C ILE A 238 8.34 -6.96 11.59
N ARG A 239 8.54 -6.22 12.68
CA ARG A 239 7.52 -5.40 13.35
C ARG A 239 7.73 -3.92 13.07
N THR A 240 6.65 -3.22 12.80
CA THR A 240 6.61 -1.76 12.70
C THR A 240 7.04 -1.09 14.00
N ARG A 241 7.84 -0.02 13.90
CA ARG A 241 8.32 0.90 14.95
C ARG A 241 9.44 0.40 15.86
N LEU A 242 9.65 -0.91 15.98
CA LEU A 242 10.79 -1.48 16.73
C LEU A 242 11.93 -1.91 15.79
N ASP A 243 11.64 -2.88 14.92
CA ASP A 243 12.61 -3.45 13.98
C ASP A 243 12.51 -2.85 12.57
N SER A 244 11.43 -2.11 12.29
CA SER A 244 11.01 -1.75 10.92
C SER A 244 11.91 -0.79 10.18
N VAL A 245 12.82 -0.11 10.89
CA VAL A 245 13.81 0.74 10.25
C VAL A 245 15.08 -0.08 9.99
N ARG A 246 15.55 -0.85 10.98
CA ARG A 246 16.89 -1.42 10.90
C ARG A 246 17.03 -2.54 9.86
N LYS A 247 16.19 -3.57 9.89
CA LYS A 247 16.35 -4.73 8.99
C LYS A 247 16.10 -4.35 7.51
N PRO A 248 15.00 -3.65 7.16
CA PRO A 248 14.79 -3.16 5.80
C PRO A 248 15.90 -2.22 5.32
N ASN A 249 16.36 -1.28 6.16
CA ASN A 249 17.42 -0.34 5.75
C ASN A 249 18.74 -1.05 5.52
N LEU A 250 19.15 -1.97 6.40
CA LEU A 250 20.38 -2.74 6.18
C LEU A 250 20.31 -3.55 4.88
N PHE A 251 19.13 -4.09 4.54
CA PHE A 251 18.96 -4.78 3.27
C PHE A 251 18.99 -3.81 2.08
N ALA A 252 18.41 -2.62 2.20
CA ALA A 252 18.52 -1.57 1.18
C ALA A 252 19.96 -1.08 0.99
N GLU A 253 20.72 -0.88 2.07
CA GLU A 253 22.15 -0.55 2.04
C GLU A 253 22.97 -1.65 1.37
N TYR A 254 22.67 -2.91 1.66
CA TYR A 254 23.26 -4.07 0.98
C TYR A 254 22.96 -4.06 -0.53
N LEU A 255 21.69 -3.86 -0.93
CA LEU A 255 21.31 -3.76 -2.34
C LEU A 255 21.98 -2.56 -3.02
N MET A 256 22.15 -1.43 -2.32
CA MET A 256 22.91 -0.29 -2.84
C MET A 256 24.39 -0.65 -3.06
N GLY A 257 25.02 -1.36 -2.13
CA GLY A 257 26.38 -1.86 -2.30
C GLY A 257 26.51 -2.79 -3.51
N LEU A 258 25.55 -3.70 -3.69
CA LEU A 258 25.47 -4.58 -4.85
C LEU A 258 25.29 -3.79 -6.16
N PHE A 259 24.40 -2.80 -6.18
CA PHE A 259 24.23 -1.88 -7.30
C PHE A 259 25.55 -1.20 -7.69
N VAL A 260 26.29 -0.67 -6.72
CA VAL A 260 27.58 -0.01 -6.96
C VAL A 260 28.60 -1.00 -7.57
N VAL A 261 28.66 -2.23 -7.07
CA VAL A 261 29.55 -3.27 -7.62
C VAL A 261 29.20 -3.60 -9.06
N VAL A 262 27.92 -3.85 -9.36
CA VAL A 262 27.47 -4.17 -10.73
C VAL A 262 27.74 -2.99 -11.66
N PHE A 263 27.44 -1.76 -11.22
CA PHE A 263 27.73 -0.53 -11.96
C PHE A 263 29.21 -0.40 -12.32
N PHE A 264 30.12 -0.64 -11.38
CA PHE A 264 31.55 -0.58 -11.67
C PHE A 264 32.02 -1.68 -12.61
N ILE A 265 31.49 -2.90 -12.48
CA ILE A 265 31.82 -4.00 -13.39
C ILE A 265 31.42 -3.66 -14.83
N THR A 266 30.21 -3.10 -15.02
CA THR A 266 29.68 -2.80 -16.36
C THR A 266 30.27 -1.53 -16.95
N GLU A 267 30.33 -0.42 -16.20
CA GLU A 267 30.69 0.89 -16.75
C GLU A 267 32.20 1.11 -16.87
N LEU A 268 33.01 0.42 -16.06
CA LEU A 268 34.47 0.48 -16.18
C LEU A 268 35.04 -0.63 -17.08
N ASP A 269 34.16 -1.45 -17.69
CA ASP A 269 34.54 -2.58 -18.54
C ASP A 269 35.62 -3.46 -17.87
N LEU A 270 35.47 -3.69 -16.56
CA LEU A 270 36.49 -4.43 -15.77
C LEU A 270 36.61 -5.88 -16.22
N VAL A 271 35.56 -6.41 -16.86
CA VAL A 271 35.49 -7.79 -17.34
C VAL A 271 34.73 -7.81 -18.66
N SER A 272 35.31 -8.45 -19.68
CA SER A 272 34.68 -8.67 -20.99
C SER A 272 33.57 -9.73 -20.91
N ILE A 273 32.46 -9.40 -20.24
CA ILE A 273 31.26 -10.23 -20.11
C ILE A 273 30.10 -9.51 -20.81
N SER A 274 29.33 -10.23 -21.63
CA SER A 274 28.14 -9.67 -22.28
C SER A 274 27.04 -9.27 -21.29
N ASP A 275 26.33 -8.17 -21.57
CA ASP A 275 25.26 -7.60 -20.75
C ASP A 275 24.21 -8.61 -20.25
N TRP A 276 23.79 -9.54 -21.12
CA TRP A 276 22.77 -10.53 -20.76
C TRP A 276 23.29 -11.53 -19.70
N VAL A 277 24.58 -11.88 -19.72
CA VAL A 277 25.18 -12.75 -18.71
C VAL A 277 25.24 -12.01 -17.37
N ILE A 278 25.66 -10.73 -17.38
CA ILE A 278 25.68 -9.89 -16.16
C ILE A 278 24.26 -9.78 -15.57
N THR A 279 23.25 -9.59 -16.42
CA THR A 279 21.84 -9.51 -16.02
C THR A 279 21.35 -10.81 -15.39
N ILE A 280 21.64 -11.98 -16.00
CA ILE A 280 21.26 -13.28 -15.43
C ILE A 280 21.94 -13.53 -14.09
N LEU A 281 23.25 -13.28 -13.99
CA LEU A 281 23.98 -13.45 -12.74
C LEU A 281 23.42 -12.52 -11.65
N SER A 282 23.13 -11.27 -12.01
CA SER A 282 22.50 -10.30 -11.10
C SER A 282 21.13 -10.76 -10.64
N ALA A 283 20.30 -11.30 -11.55
CA ALA A 283 18.98 -11.85 -11.21
C ALA A 283 19.08 -13.04 -10.25
N LEU A 284 19.99 -13.99 -10.51
CA LEU A 284 20.20 -15.14 -9.63
C LEU A 284 20.67 -14.70 -8.24
N PHE A 285 21.59 -13.75 -8.17
CA PHE A 285 22.10 -13.23 -6.91
C PHE A 285 21.04 -12.43 -6.14
N LEU A 286 20.19 -11.67 -6.83
CA LEU A 286 19.04 -10.98 -6.24
C LEU A 286 18.02 -11.97 -5.68
N ILE A 287 17.65 -13.01 -6.44
CA ILE A 287 16.74 -14.05 -5.98
C ILE A 287 17.30 -14.71 -4.71
N PHE A 288 18.58 -15.08 -4.72
CA PHE A 288 19.24 -15.63 -3.54
C PHE A 288 19.22 -14.66 -2.36
N SER A 289 19.52 -13.38 -2.59
CA SER A 289 19.51 -12.33 -1.56
C SER A 289 18.13 -12.15 -0.93
N TRP A 290 17.06 -12.13 -1.74
CA TRP A 290 15.68 -12.05 -1.28
C TRP A 290 15.28 -13.30 -0.49
N ILE A 291 15.66 -14.51 -0.94
CA ILE A 291 15.42 -15.75 -0.19
C ILE A 291 16.10 -15.70 1.19
N VAL A 292 17.37 -15.31 1.25
CA VAL A 292 18.11 -15.13 2.51
C VAL A 292 17.41 -14.11 3.40
N PHE A 293 17.03 -12.95 2.86
CA PHE A 293 16.34 -11.91 3.60
C PHE A 293 15.00 -12.40 4.16
N LEU A 294 14.17 -13.05 3.35
CA LEU A 294 12.85 -13.53 3.75
C LEU A 294 12.95 -14.63 4.80
N PHE A 295 13.73 -15.69 4.55
CA PHE A 295 13.67 -16.90 5.35
C PHE A 295 14.66 -16.93 6.52
N LEU A 296 15.83 -16.31 6.37
CA LEU A 296 16.84 -16.28 7.44
C LEU A 296 16.73 -15.03 8.31
N ILE A 297 16.56 -13.85 7.70
CA ILE A 297 16.54 -12.57 8.43
C ILE A 297 15.14 -12.27 8.96
N ALA A 298 14.13 -12.28 8.08
CA ALA A 298 12.74 -11.99 8.43
C ALA A 298 12.02 -13.21 9.01
N LYS A 299 12.58 -14.43 8.87
CA LYS A 299 12.01 -15.70 9.36
C LYS A 299 10.58 -15.92 8.86
N ALA A 300 10.35 -15.61 7.59
CA ALA A 300 9.07 -15.77 6.94
C ALA A 300 8.60 -17.23 6.95
N LYS A 301 7.32 -17.44 7.24
CA LYS A 301 6.66 -18.74 7.29
C LYS A 301 5.32 -18.67 6.60
N ILE A 302 4.93 -19.78 5.97
CA ILE A 302 3.62 -19.96 5.38
C ILE A 302 2.69 -20.53 6.46
N THR A 303 1.57 -19.87 6.69
CA THR A 303 0.58 -20.23 7.70
C THR A 303 -0.81 -20.22 7.09
N ARG A 304 -1.71 -21.09 7.56
CA ARG A 304 -3.13 -21.03 7.20
C ARG A 304 -3.84 -20.24 8.28
N THR A 305 -4.50 -19.13 7.91
CA THR A 305 -5.30 -18.31 8.83
C THR A 305 -6.75 -18.73 8.86
#